data_AF-A0AA43M5W8-F1
#
_entry.id   AF-A0AA43M5W8-F1
#
_cell.length_a   1.000
_cell.length_b   1.000
_cell.length_c   1.000
_cell.angle_alpha   90.00
_cell.angle_beta   90.00
_cell.angle_gamma   90.00
#
_symmetry.space_group_name_H-M   'P 1'
#
loop_
_entity.id
_entity.type
_entity.pdbx_description
1 polymer ?
#
loop_
_entity_poly.entity_id
_entity_poly.type
_entity_poly.pdbx_seq_one_letter_code
_entity_poly.pdbx_strand_id
1 'polypeptide(L)'
;MIFSRWLAAVPGPSGKLRPVGIIEFGASPVHKQAFRGVATQLVTGEDKKFVHLAPRLRAKVKMRNWTKSGMLRTPVFEQFII
;
A
#
# COMPACT_ATOMS: atom_id res chain seq x y z
N MET A 1 -15.07 8.21 3.28
CA MET A 1 -13.62 8.11 3.51
C MET A 1 -12.92 7.97 2.16
N ILE A 2 -12.03 8.89 1.79
CA ILE A 2 -11.34 8.86 0.48
C ILE A 2 -9.90 8.41 0.69
N PHE A 3 -9.57 7.17 0.30
CA PHE A 3 -8.21 6.66 0.30
C PHE A 3 -7.47 7.20 -0.93
N SER A 4 -6.78 8.33 -0.78
CA SER A 4 -6.03 8.95 -1.87
C SER A 4 -4.60 8.40 -1.99
N ARG A 5 -4.07 7.80 -0.92
CA ARG A 5 -2.69 7.34 -0.80
C ARG A 5 -2.64 6.00 -0.06
N TRP A 6 -1.67 5.14 -0.41
CA TRP A 6 -1.55 3.80 0.17
C TRP A 6 -0.19 3.59 0.83
N LEU A 7 -0.18 3.18 2.10
CA LEU A 7 1.06 2.78 2.78
C LEU A 7 1.41 1.36 2.38
N ALA A 8 2.52 1.19 1.67
CA ALA A 8 3.05 -0.13 1.31
C ALA A 8 3.87 -0.70 2.46
N ALA A 9 3.81 -2.02 2.63
CA ALA A 9 4.62 -2.76 3.58
C ALA A 9 5.17 -4.04 2.94
N VAL A 10 6.31 -4.51 3.44
CA VAL A 10 6.94 -5.78 3.05
C VAL A 10 7.24 -6.63 4.29
N PRO A 11 7.37 -7.96 4.15
CA PRO A 11 7.84 -8.79 5.26
C PRO A 11 9.21 -8.33 5.75
N GLY A 12 9.30 -8.04 7.05
CA GLY A 12 10.56 -7.78 7.74
C GLY A 12 11.24 -9.09 8.20
N PRO A 13 12.44 -9.00 8.79
CA PRO A 13 13.20 -10.17 9.24
C PRO A 13 12.47 -11.04 10.28
N SER A 14 11.57 -10.44 11.07
CA SER A 14 10.76 -11.13 12.08
C SER A 14 9.46 -11.73 11.53
N GLY A 15 9.24 -11.67 10.22
CA GLY A 15 7.98 -12.06 9.57
C GLY A 15 6.85 -11.03 9.71
N LYS A 16 7.02 -10.01 10.57
CA LYS A 16 6.08 -8.88 10.67
C LYS A 16 6.21 -7.95 9.47
N LEU A 17 5.10 -7.41 9.00
CA LEU A 17 5.11 -6.41 7.95
C LEU A 17 5.72 -5.10 8.46
N ARG A 18 6.66 -4.56 7.67
CA ARG A 18 7.31 -3.28 7.91
C ARG A 18 6.89 -2.29 6.82
N PRO A 19 6.46 -1.07 7.17
CA PRO A 19 6.13 -0.06 6.18
C PRO A 19 7.38 0.37 5.39
N VAL A 20 7.21 0.60 4.10
CA VAL A 20 8.31 0.93 3.18
C VAL A 20 8.07 2.17 2.32
N GLY A 21 6.86 2.72 2.28
CA GLY A 21 6.60 3.98 1.58
C GLY A 21 5.14 4.23 1.29
N ILE A 22 4.82 5.48 0.96
CA ILE A 22 3.47 5.88 0.56
C ILE A 22 3.42 5.92 -0.97
N ILE A 23 2.48 5.19 -1.55
CA ILE A 23 2.19 5.19 -2.98
C ILE A 23 1.13 6.27 -3.24
N GLU A 24 1.51 7.29 -4.00
CA GLU A 24 0.64 8.44 -4.34
C GLU A 24 0.30 8.50 -5.84
N PHE A 25 1.11 7.83 -6.68
CA PHE A 25 1.03 7.91 -8.15
C PHE A 25 0.80 6.53 -8.79
N GLY A 26 0.38 6.53 -10.06
CA GLY A 26 0.19 5.34 -10.90
C GLY A 26 -1.20 4.70 -10.82
N ALA A 27 -1.95 4.92 -9.74
CA ALA A 27 -3.31 4.43 -9.62
C ALA A 27 -4.30 5.30 -10.42
N SER A 28 -4.93 4.74 -11.45
CA SER A 28 -6.04 5.36 -12.18
C SER A 28 -7.29 5.47 -11.30
N PRO A 29 -8.30 6.29 -11.69
CA PRO A 29 -9.57 6.33 -10.98
C PRO A 29 -10.25 4.96 -10.85
N VAL A 30 -10.12 4.12 -11.88
CA VAL A 30 -10.65 2.74 -11.88
C VAL A 30 -9.95 1.88 -10.82
N HIS A 31 -8.61 1.94 -10.71
CA HIS A 31 -7.88 1.23 -9.67
C HIS A 31 -8.31 1.67 -8.27
N LYS A 32 -8.50 2.98 -8.06
CA LYS A 32 -8.96 3.52 -6.77
C LYS A 32 -10.39 3.09 -6.46
N GLN A 33 -11.27 3.00 -7.47
CA GLN A 33 -12.64 2.51 -7.29
C GLN A 33 -12.66 1.02 -6.95
N ALA A 34 -11.91 0.20 -7.67
CA ALA A 34 -11.78 -1.24 -7.37
C ALA A 34 -11.25 -1.46 -5.95
N PHE A 35 -10.20 -0.73 -5.56
CA PHE A 35 -9.67 -0.76 -4.20
C PHE A 35 -10.74 -0.41 -3.15
N ARG A 36 -11.53 0.65 -3.38
CA ARG A 36 -12.60 1.04 -2.45
C ARG A 36 -13.65 -0.06 -2.27
N GLY A 37 -13.98 -0.80 -3.33
CA GLY A 37 -14.96 -1.89 -3.28
C GLY A 37 -14.54 -3.06 -2.38
N VAL A 38 -13.22 -3.29 -2.23
CA VAL A 38 -12.68 -4.40 -1.43
C VAL A 38 -12.10 -3.96 -0.08
N ALA A 39 -11.56 -2.74 0.02
CA ALA A 39 -10.81 -2.28 1.18
C ALA A 39 -11.67 -2.22 2.44
N THR A 40 -12.94 -1.85 2.34
CA THR A 40 -13.88 -1.79 3.47
C THR A 40 -14.04 -3.14 4.17
N GLN A 41 -14.00 -4.24 3.43
CA GLN A 41 -14.10 -5.60 3.96
C GLN A 41 -12.80 -6.08 4.62
N LEU A 42 -11.69 -5.38 4.35
CA LEU A 42 -10.36 -5.72 4.86
C LEU A 42 -9.96 -4.86 6.05
N VAL A 43 -10.75 -3.88 6.47
CA VAL A 43 -10.41 -3.01 7.60
C VAL A 43 -10.30 -3.82 8.88
N THR A 44 -9.15 -3.76 9.53
CA THR A 44 -8.90 -4.40 10.83
C THR A 44 -8.84 -3.39 11.97
N GLY A 45 -8.75 -2.09 11.65
CA GLY A 45 -8.70 -1.01 12.61
C GLY A 45 -8.34 0.32 11.96
N GLU A 46 -8.39 1.38 12.74
CA GLU A 46 -8.06 2.73 12.29
C GLU A 46 -7.36 3.48 13.43
N ASP A 47 -6.41 4.34 13.05
CA ASP A 47 -5.80 5.31 13.94
C ASP A 47 -5.88 6.73 13.33
N LYS A 48 -5.31 7.73 14.02
CA LYS A 48 -5.35 9.13 13.59
C LYS A 48 -4.75 9.39 12.20
N LYS A 49 -3.95 8.49 11.66
CA LYS A 49 -3.19 8.66 10.40
C LYS A 49 -3.60 7.62 9.34
N PHE A 50 -3.94 6.40 9.74
CA PHE A 50 -4.13 5.29 8.81
C PHE A 50 -5.34 4.43 9.16
N VAL A 51 -5.98 3.92 8.10
CA VAL A 51 -6.85 2.75 8.18
C VAL A 51 -6.01 1.52 7.88
N HIS A 52 -6.01 0.58 8.81
CA HIS A 52 -5.25 -0.66 8.72
C HIS A 52 -6.07 -1.71 7.99
N LEU A 53 -5.46 -2.34 6.99
CA LEU A 53 -6.07 -3.41 6.22
C LEU A 53 -5.41 -4.74 6.56
N ALA A 54 -6.21 -5.81 6.60
CA ALA A 54 -5.71 -7.18 6.61
C ALA A 54 -4.77 -7.37 5.40
N PRO A 55 -3.61 -8.03 5.57
CA PRO A 55 -2.57 -8.12 4.55
C PRO A 55 -2.87 -9.15 3.45
N ARG A 56 -4.10 -9.13 2.94
CA ARG A 56 -4.60 -10.00 1.86
C ARG A 56 -4.45 -9.36 0.49
N LEU A 57 -4.31 -8.04 0.43
CA LEU A 57 -4.14 -7.29 -0.81
C LEU A 57 -2.65 -7.05 -1.08
N ARG A 58 -2.19 -7.49 -2.26
CA ARG A 58 -0.81 -7.31 -2.72
C ARG A 58 -0.80 -6.42 -3.95
N ALA A 59 0.29 -5.70 -4.16
CA ALA A 59 0.47 -4.83 -5.32
C ALA A 59 1.90 -4.94 -5.85
N LYS A 60 2.03 -4.83 -7.17
CA LYS A 60 3.30 -4.60 -7.83
C LYS A 60 3.54 -3.09 -7.88
N VAL A 61 4.73 -2.68 -7.44
CA VAL A 61 5.11 -1.29 -7.28
C VAL A 61 6.39 -1.05 -8.04
N LYS A 62 6.37 -0.10 -8.98
CA LYS A 62 7.58 0.39 -9.63
C LYS A 62 8.28 1.37 -8.69
N MET A 63 9.59 1.23 -8.55
CA MET A 63 10.41 2.09 -7.69
C MET A 63 11.73 2.43 -8.38
N ARG A 64 12.39 3.51 -7.95
CA ARG A 64 13.72 3.84 -8.44
C ARG A 64 14.80 2.99 -7.78
N ASN A 65 14.80 2.94 -6.46
CA ASN A 65 15.69 2.13 -5.64
C ASN A 65 15.18 2.03 -4.21
N TRP A 66 15.80 1.13 -3.45
CA TRP A 66 15.75 1.14 -2.00
C TRP A 66 16.67 2.23 -1.44
N THR A 67 16.22 2.97 -0.44
CA THR A 67 17.08 3.83 0.37
C THR A 67 17.96 2.98 1.30
N LYS A 68 19.02 3.56 1.87
CA LYS A 68 19.83 2.90 2.91
C LYS A 68 19.01 2.48 4.13
N SER A 69 17.91 3.18 4.43
CA SER A 69 16.95 2.85 5.49
C SER A 69 15.91 1.81 5.09
N GLY A 70 15.99 1.23 3.89
CA GLY A 70 15.06 0.20 3.43
C GLY A 70 13.67 0.75 3.09
N MET A 71 13.58 1.97 2.61
CA MET A 71 12.35 2.61 2.10
C MET A 71 12.35 2.65 0.57
N LEU A 72 11.17 2.67 -0.04
CA LEU A 72 10.99 2.82 -1.47
C LEU A 72 11.23 4.27 -1.89
N ARG A 73 12.15 4.49 -2.83
CA ARG A 73 12.30 5.79 -3.47
C ARG A 73 11.35 5.92 -4.65
N THR A 74 10.54 6.98 -4.64
CA THR A 74 9.54 7.32 -5.68
C THR A 74 8.67 6.13 -6.08
N PRO A 75 7.91 5.53 -5.14
CA PRO A 75 7.06 4.39 -5.43
C PRO A 75 5.86 4.78 -6.28
N VAL A 76 5.60 4.00 -7.33
CA VAL A 76 4.49 4.20 -8.27
C VAL A 76 3.72 2.88 -8.38
N PHE A 77 2.41 2.95 -8.20
CA PHE A 77 1.52 1.81 -8.39
C PHE A 77 1.61 1.31 -9.84
N GLU A 78 1.72 0.01 -10.03
CA GLU A 78 1.66 -0.62 -11.35
C GLU A 78 0.39 -1.45 -11.51
N GLN A 79 0.18 -2.43 -10.62
CA GLN A 79 -1.00 -3.30 -10.66
C GLN A 79 -1.26 -3.96 -9.30
N PHE A 80 -2.49 -4.40 -9.07
CA PHE A 80 -2.79 -5.35 -7.99
C PHE A 80 -2.31 -6.75 -8.38
N ILE A 81 -1.94 -7.54 -7.36
CA ILE A 81 -1.63 -8.96 -7.50
C ILE A 81 -2.82 -9.69 -6.89
N ILE A 82 -3.54 -10.45 -7.72
CA ILE A 82 -4.69 -11.27 -7.34
C ILE A 82 -4.17 -12.65 -6.93
#